data_AF-A0A970I534-F1
#
_entry.id   AF-A0A970I534-F1
#
_cell.length_a   1.000
_cell.length_b   1.000
_cell.length_c   1.000
_cell.angle_alpha   90.00
_cell.angle_beta   90.00
_cell.angle_gamma   90.00
#
_symmetry.space_group_name_H-M   'P 1'
#
loop_
_entity.id
_entity.type
_entity.pdbx_description
1 polymer ?
#
loop_
_entity_poly.entity_id
_entity_poly.type
_entity_poly.pdbx_seq_one_letter_code
_entity_poly.pdbx_strand_id
1 'polypeptide(L)'
;MNFKFQIKKEDYQKSLRGYFLYLLPLVLLISFFFSLIIAYSFASPKPDADFNLSVFIIALVISFGLLIFFFWGIKYLKSIRRLKRTETESADTVLNVEVLEKGILLQMINSDKKIQKTWTEIKNLIHRKEFTYLIFTDGTYIFLSHSSNSKELINEFSTYIEKHRSPFVSKISTQLKWWSFIPFIGLVFGLIFFIRGLSERNFKYLGIAFTSLMISIVGWLAFAFYWDYSGKTSQQNLYATQQSLNTIVKELAYYKVKNGAYPESLDSLKKQNQFLIFSEHNMGFNPFSKSESRDFYYQRQDSTYILLAPGPDAIPLTEDDILPDY
;
A
#
# COMPACT_ATOMS: atom_id res chain seq x y z
N MET A 1 -9.09 38.01 25.86
CA MET A 1 -9.14 38.62 24.51
C MET A 1 -10.55 38.40 23.97
N ASN A 2 -11.20 39.46 23.45
CA ASN A 2 -12.53 39.37 22.88
C ASN A 2 -12.57 40.15 21.56
N PHE A 3 -12.94 39.49 20.47
CA PHE A 3 -13.04 40.16 19.16
C PHE A 3 -14.17 39.55 18.32
N LYS A 4 -14.73 40.40 17.47
CA LYS A 4 -15.78 40.02 16.52
C LYS A 4 -15.15 39.79 15.15
N PHE A 5 -15.55 38.72 14.47
CA PHE A 5 -15.17 38.51 13.09
C PHE A 5 -16.38 38.10 12.26
N GLN A 6 -16.45 38.64 11.05
CA GLN A 6 -17.51 38.34 10.10
C GLN A 6 -17.04 37.24 9.16
N ILE A 7 -17.82 36.18 9.03
CA ILE A 7 -17.61 35.17 7.99
C ILE A 7 -18.48 35.53 6.79
N LYS A 8 -17.83 35.94 5.69
CA LYS A 8 -18.54 36.14 4.42
C LYS A 8 -18.68 34.82 3.68
N LYS A 9 -19.74 34.72 2.87
CA LYS A 9 -19.95 33.59 1.95
C LYS A 9 -18.77 33.38 1.00
N GLU A 10 -18.23 34.46 0.47
CA GLU A 10 -17.07 34.44 -0.44
C GLU A 10 -15.83 33.83 0.22
N ASP A 11 -15.62 34.12 1.50
CA ASP A 11 -14.51 33.59 2.28
C ASP A 11 -14.62 32.07 2.45
N TYR A 12 -15.84 31.55 2.65
CA TYR A 12 -16.09 30.10 2.73
C TYR A 12 -15.81 29.40 1.39
N GLN A 13 -16.24 29.99 0.27
CA GLN A 13 -15.98 29.45 -1.07
C GLN A 13 -14.49 29.44 -1.40
N LYS A 14 -13.77 30.53 -1.09
CA LYS A 14 -12.31 30.62 -1.28
C LYS A 14 -11.56 29.59 -0.43
N SER A 15 -11.96 29.44 0.84
CA SER A 15 -11.39 28.45 1.76
C SER A 15 -11.51 27.02 1.24
N LEU A 16 -12.70 26.61 0.79
CA LEU A 16 -12.92 25.28 0.22
C LEU A 16 -12.09 25.06 -1.05
N ARG A 17 -12.09 26.04 -1.96
CA ARG A 17 -11.26 25.96 -3.18
C ARG A 17 -9.78 25.77 -2.83
N GLY A 18 -9.27 26.53 -1.85
CA GLY A 18 -7.91 26.41 -1.35
C GLY A 18 -7.61 25.03 -0.74
N TYR A 19 -8.53 24.49 0.07
CA TYR A 19 -8.40 23.15 0.66
C TYR A 19 -8.32 22.06 -0.42
N PHE A 20 -9.17 22.14 -1.45
CA PHE A 20 -9.17 21.17 -2.55
C PHE A 20 -7.93 21.27 -3.43
N LEU A 21 -7.48 22.49 -3.73
CA LEU A 21 -6.22 22.71 -4.47
C LEU A 21 -5.01 22.23 -3.68
N TYR A 22 -5.02 22.34 -2.34
CA TYR A 22 -3.94 21.85 -1.49
C TYR A 22 -3.83 20.31 -1.47
N LEU A 23 -4.96 19.61 -1.44
CA LEU A 23 -4.98 18.15 -1.46
C LEU A 23 -4.73 17.57 -2.86
N LEU A 24 -4.97 18.36 -3.91
CA LEU A 24 -4.91 17.90 -5.30
C LEU A 24 -3.55 17.27 -5.66
N PRO A 25 -2.37 17.86 -5.37
CA PRO A 25 -1.08 17.25 -5.71
C PRO A 25 -0.86 15.89 -5.05
N LEU A 26 -1.21 15.75 -3.77
CA LEU A 26 -1.08 14.48 -3.05
C LEU A 26 -2.01 13.42 -3.64
N VAL A 27 -3.25 13.78 -3.97
CA VAL A 27 -4.20 12.84 -4.58
C VAL A 27 -3.77 12.46 -5.99
N LEU A 28 -3.28 13.39 -6.80
CA LEU A 28 -2.73 13.11 -8.13
C LEU A 28 -1.54 12.14 -8.01
N LEU A 29 -0.62 12.39 -7.07
CA LEU A 29 0.54 11.53 -6.86
C LEU A 29 0.13 10.11 -6.43
N ILE A 30 -0.71 9.97 -5.42
CA ILE A 30 -1.19 8.66 -4.95
C ILE A 30 -1.95 7.94 -6.07
N SER A 31 -2.85 8.64 -6.75
CA SER A 31 -3.62 8.06 -7.86
C SER A 31 -2.70 7.58 -8.98
N PHE A 32 -1.65 8.34 -9.31
CA PHE A 32 -0.70 7.97 -10.35
C PHE A 32 0.06 6.68 -10.01
N PHE A 33 0.59 6.56 -8.78
CA PHE A 33 1.30 5.36 -8.35
C PHE A 33 0.41 4.10 -8.35
N PHE A 34 -0.81 4.20 -7.81
CA PHE A 34 -1.74 3.07 -7.87
C PHE A 34 -2.14 2.72 -9.30
N SER A 35 -2.29 3.73 -10.16
CA SER A 35 -2.61 3.51 -11.57
C SER A 35 -1.47 2.83 -12.32
N LEU A 36 -0.21 3.12 -11.99
CA LEU A 36 0.95 2.42 -12.55
C LEU A 36 0.92 0.93 -12.20
N ILE A 37 0.64 0.59 -10.94
CA ILE A 37 0.56 -0.80 -10.47
C ILE A 37 -0.58 -1.55 -11.18
N ILE A 38 -1.77 -0.92 -11.25
CA ILE A 38 -2.93 -1.49 -11.92
C ILE A 38 -2.63 -1.68 -13.41
N ALA A 39 -2.13 -0.65 -14.09
CA ALA A 39 -1.82 -0.68 -15.51
C ALA A 39 -0.77 -1.74 -15.85
N TYR A 40 0.27 -1.86 -15.03
CA TYR A 40 1.29 -2.90 -15.18
C TYR A 40 0.69 -4.31 -15.07
N SER A 41 -0.19 -4.52 -14.09
CA SER A 41 -0.87 -5.80 -13.88
C SER A 41 -1.76 -6.22 -15.05
N PHE A 42 -2.35 -5.25 -15.76
CA PHE A 42 -3.14 -5.52 -16.97
C PHE A 42 -2.28 -5.70 -18.23
N ALA A 43 -1.16 -4.98 -18.32
CA ALA A 43 -0.26 -5.01 -19.48
C ALA A 43 0.65 -6.24 -19.52
N SER A 44 0.91 -6.85 -18.36
CA SER A 44 1.64 -8.10 -18.21
C SER A 44 0.90 -8.99 -17.22
N PRO A 45 -0.22 -9.62 -17.64
CA PRO A 45 -1.06 -10.42 -16.75
C PRO A 45 -0.43 -11.77 -16.39
N LYS A 46 0.68 -12.14 -17.03
CA LYS A 46 1.45 -13.36 -16.79
C LYS A 46 2.94 -13.04 -16.80
N PRO A 47 3.78 -13.78 -16.05
CA PRO A 47 5.23 -13.60 -16.02
C PRO A 47 5.89 -13.69 -17.40
N ASP A 48 5.33 -14.51 -18.29
CA ASP A 48 5.91 -14.83 -19.61
C ASP A 48 5.20 -14.12 -20.77
N ALA A 49 4.22 -13.25 -20.47
CA ALA A 49 3.49 -12.53 -21.51
C ALA A 49 4.23 -11.24 -21.89
N ASP A 50 4.39 -11.03 -23.19
CA ASP A 50 4.94 -9.79 -23.74
C ASP A 50 4.14 -8.58 -23.23
N PHE A 51 4.88 -7.55 -22.82
CA PHE A 51 4.29 -6.32 -22.31
C PHE A 51 3.50 -5.60 -23.40
N ASN A 52 2.19 -5.47 -23.20
CA ASN A 52 1.32 -4.77 -24.14
C ASN A 52 1.23 -3.27 -23.80
N LEU A 53 2.00 -2.44 -24.52
CA LEU A 53 2.05 -0.99 -24.31
C LEU A 53 0.69 -0.30 -24.47
N SER A 54 -0.13 -0.73 -25.44
CA SER A 54 -1.45 -0.13 -25.69
C SER A 54 -2.39 -0.38 -24.52
N VAL A 55 -2.41 -1.63 -24.01
CA VAL A 55 -3.21 -2.00 -22.83
C VAL A 55 -2.72 -1.24 -21.59
N PHE A 56 -1.40 -1.09 -21.42
CA PHE A 56 -0.83 -0.31 -20.33
C PHE A 56 -1.34 1.14 -20.34
N ILE A 57 -1.24 1.83 -21.48
CA ILE A 57 -1.65 3.24 -21.59
C ILE A 57 -3.15 3.39 -21.32
N ILE A 58 -3.98 2.52 -21.89
CA ILE A 58 -5.44 2.55 -21.69
C ILE A 58 -5.78 2.31 -20.21
N ALA A 59 -5.21 1.27 -19.60
CA ALA A 59 -5.45 0.92 -18.20
C ALA A 59 -4.96 2.03 -17.25
N LEU A 60 -3.83 2.67 -17.57
CA LEU A 60 -3.28 3.79 -16.79
C LEU A 60 -4.24 4.99 -16.80
N VAL A 61 -4.74 5.40 -17.96
CA VAL A 61 -5.64 6.55 -18.09
C VAL A 61 -6.97 6.29 -17.37
N ILE A 62 -7.56 5.09 -17.56
CA ILE A 62 -8.84 4.73 -16.94
C ILE A 62 -8.70 4.65 -15.42
N SER A 63 -7.71 3.91 -14.91
CA SER A 63 -7.51 3.74 -13.47
C SER A 63 -7.17 5.07 -12.78
N PHE A 64 -6.37 5.93 -13.44
CA PHE A 64 -6.04 7.26 -12.92
C PHE A 64 -7.28 8.15 -12.78
N GLY A 65 -8.13 8.19 -13.81
CA GLY A 65 -9.39 8.93 -13.76
C GLY A 65 -10.32 8.44 -12.65
N LEU A 66 -10.48 7.12 -12.52
CA LEU A 66 -11.32 6.51 -11.47
C LEU A 66 -10.80 6.79 -10.07
N LEU A 67 -9.49 6.69 -9.84
CA LEU A 67 -8.88 6.92 -8.54
C LEU A 67 -8.95 8.40 -8.13
N ILE A 68 -8.74 9.33 -9.05
CA ILE A 68 -8.97 10.76 -8.79
C ILE A 68 -10.44 10.99 -8.40
N PHE A 69 -11.38 10.41 -9.14
CA PHE A 69 -12.80 10.54 -8.81
C PHE A 69 -13.12 9.98 -7.42
N PHE A 70 -12.57 8.81 -7.06
CA PHE A 70 -12.84 8.18 -5.77
C PHE A 70 -12.19 8.94 -4.59
N PHE A 71 -10.90 9.28 -4.70
CA PHE A 71 -10.16 9.94 -3.62
C PHE A 71 -10.46 11.43 -3.48
N TRP A 72 -10.73 12.13 -4.58
CA TRP A 72 -10.96 13.58 -4.60
C TRP A 72 -12.42 13.92 -4.94
N GLY A 73 -12.97 13.35 -6.02
CA GLY A 73 -14.30 13.68 -6.53
C GLY A 73 -15.44 13.44 -5.53
N ILE A 74 -15.45 12.31 -4.82
CA ILE A 74 -16.48 11.99 -3.80
C ILE A 74 -16.44 13.00 -2.65
N LYS A 75 -15.24 13.31 -2.14
CA LYS A 75 -15.06 14.30 -1.06
C LYS A 75 -15.48 15.70 -1.51
N TYR A 76 -15.14 16.05 -2.74
CA TYR A 76 -15.53 17.31 -3.37
C TYR A 76 -17.06 17.42 -3.50
N LEU A 77 -17.73 16.40 -4.04
CA LEU A 77 -19.19 16.36 -4.14
C LEU A 77 -19.87 16.48 -2.77
N LYS A 78 -19.37 15.78 -1.75
CA LYS A 78 -19.88 15.87 -0.38
C LYS A 78 -19.72 17.29 0.20
N SER A 79 -18.59 17.94 -0.06
CA SER A 79 -18.38 19.33 0.36
C SER A 79 -19.26 20.33 -0.37
N ILE A 80 -19.51 20.16 -1.68
CA ILE A 80 -20.41 21.02 -2.45
C ILE A 80 -21.83 20.89 -1.94
N ARG A 81 -22.29 19.65 -1.69
CA ARG A 81 -23.63 19.43 -1.09
C ARG A 81 -23.73 20.09 0.28
N ARG A 82 -22.68 20.01 1.10
CA ARG A 82 -22.60 20.74 2.37
C ARG A 82 -22.64 22.24 2.16
N LEU A 83 -21.93 22.76 1.15
CA LEU A 83 -21.90 24.17 0.77
C LEU A 83 -23.30 24.68 0.44
N LYS A 84 -24.05 24.00 -0.43
CA LYS A 84 -25.44 24.38 -0.77
C LYS A 84 -26.37 24.42 0.45
N ARG A 85 -26.14 23.54 1.44
CA ARG A 85 -26.92 23.48 2.69
C ARG A 85 -26.51 24.58 3.69
N THR A 86 -25.22 24.88 3.82
CA THR A 86 -24.73 25.93 4.71
C THR A 86 -24.99 27.33 4.11
N GLU A 87 -24.96 27.46 2.77
CA GLU A 87 -25.29 28.68 2.02
C GLU A 87 -26.71 29.19 2.30
N THR A 88 -27.64 28.30 2.67
CA THR A 88 -28.99 28.65 3.10
C THR A 88 -29.08 29.08 4.57
N GLU A 89 -28.10 28.71 5.42
CA GLU A 89 -28.11 28.95 6.87
C GLU A 89 -27.18 30.09 7.33
N SER A 90 -26.16 30.48 6.55
CA SER A 90 -25.01 31.25 7.06
C SER A 90 -24.73 32.59 6.36
N ALA A 91 -25.74 33.27 5.82
CA ALA A 91 -25.55 34.63 5.31
C ALA A 91 -25.11 35.57 6.45
N ASP A 92 -23.90 36.13 6.34
CA ASP A 92 -23.30 37.15 7.24
C ASP A 92 -23.38 36.86 8.74
N THR A 93 -22.82 35.73 9.15
CA THR A 93 -22.66 35.42 10.58
C THR A 93 -21.47 36.18 11.16
N VAL A 94 -21.76 37.08 12.12
CA VAL A 94 -20.74 37.66 13.00
C VAL A 94 -20.54 36.70 14.17
N LEU A 95 -19.30 36.26 14.36
CA LEU A 95 -18.89 35.43 15.47
C LEU A 95 -18.15 36.28 16.49
N ASN A 96 -18.59 36.19 17.74
CA ASN A 96 -17.88 36.71 18.89
C ASN A 96 -16.94 35.63 19.43
N VAL A 97 -15.64 35.91 19.44
CA VAL A 97 -14.61 35.01 19.98
C VAL A 97 -14.20 35.52 21.34
N GLU A 98 -14.46 34.72 22.37
CA GLU A 98 -14.00 35.00 23.72
C GLU A 98 -12.97 33.94 24.14
N VAL A 99 -11.79 34.40 24.53
CA VAL A 99 -10.76 33.53 25.11
C VAL A 99 -11.04 33.33 26.59
N LEU A 100 -11.29 32.08 26.96
CA LEU A 100 -11.49 31.63 28.34
C LEU A 100 -10.19 31.03 28.88
N GLU A 101 -10.05 30.92 30.21
CA GLU A 101 -8.88 30.28 30.83
C GLU A 101 -8.62 28.86 30.31
N LYS A 102 -9.69 28.08 30.08
CA LYS A 102 -9.62 26.67 29.67
C LYS A 102 -9.87 26.44 28.18
N GLY A 103 -10.08 27.49 27.38
CA GLY A 103 -10.38 27.33 25.96
C GLY A 103 -10.89 28.59 25.27
N ILE A 104 -11.75 28.38 24.27
CA ILE A 104 -12.38 29.44 23.49
C ILE A 104 -13.90 29.25 23.48
N LEU A 105 -14.62 30.35 23.54
CA LEU A 105 -16.06 30.42 23.34
C LEU A 105 -16.35 31.18 22.05
N LEU A 106 -17.20 30.59 21.22
CA LEU A 106 -17.58 31.10 19.91
C LEU A 106 -19.09 31.27 19.92
N GLN A 107 -19.55 32.52 19.86
CA GLN A 107 -20.97 32.83 19.88
C GLN A 107 -21.37 33.52 18.58
N MET A 108 -22.37 32.98 17.88
CA MET A 108 -22.97 33.68 16.74
C MET A 108 -23.85 34.82 17.27
N ILE A 109 -23.65 36.04 16.79
CA ILE A 109 -24.40 37.20 17.30
C ILE A 109 -25.89 37.12 16.95
N ASN A 110 -26.23 36.45 15.83
CA ASN A 110 -27.61 36.32 15.33
C ASN A 110 -28.22 34.93 15.62
N SER A 111 -27.63 34.13 16.51
CA SER A 111 -28.13 32.79 16.84
C SER A 111 -27.77 32.42 18.27
N ASP A 112 -28.65 31.71 18.97
CA ASP A 112 -28.36 31.15 20.31
C ASP A 112 -27.28 30.06 20.30
N LYS A 113 -26.74 29.71 19.12
CA LYS A 113 -25.64 28.75 18.97
C LYS A 113 -24.37 29.29 19.61
N LYS A 114 -23.97 28.64 20.70
CA LYS A 114 -22.67 28.78 21.36
C LYS A 114 -21.84 27.51 21.17
N ILE A 115 -20.60 27.67 20.74
CA ILE A 115 -19.63 26.57 20.61
C ILE A 115 -18.49 26.86 21.57
N GLN A 116 -18.36 26.05 22.60
CA GLN A 116 -17.24 26.10 23.52
C GLN A 116 -16.26 24.98 23.19
N LYS A 117 -14.97 25.31 23.11
CA LYS A 117 -13.89 24.36 22.83
C LYS A 117 -12.75 24.56 23.81
N THR A 118 -12.28 23.47 24.40
CA THR A 118 -11.13 23.47 25.31
C THR A 118 -9.81 23.50 24.55
N TRP A 119 -8.71 23.91 25.22
CA TRP A 119 -7.37 23.90 24.61
C TRP A 119 -6.94 22.52 24.09
N THR A 120 -7.38 21.45 24.74
CA THR A 120 -7.10 20.05 24.35
C THR A 120 -7.87 19.61 23.11
N GLU A 121 -8.97 20.27 22.79
CA GLU A 121 -9.77 19.98 21.59
C GLU A 121 -9.22 20.67 20.34
N ILE A 122 -8.25 21.58 20.46
CA ILE A 122 -7.62 22.23 19.32
C ILE A 122 -6.54 21.32 18.75
N LYS A 123 -6.87 20.62 17.66
CA LYS A 123 -5.99 19.65 17.00
C LYS A 123 -4.87 20.34 16.23
N ASN A 124 -5.20 21.33 15.40
CA ASN A 124 -4.20 21.99 14.57
C ASN A 124 -4.57 23.42 14.24
N LEU A 125 -3.54 24.24 14.00
CA LEU A 125 -3.64 25.60 13.49
C LEU A 125 -2.91 25.66 12.15
N ILE A 126 -3.59 26.05 11.08
CA ILE A 126 -3.00 26.14 9.75
C ILE A 126 -3.09 27.57 9.25
N HIS A 127 -1.94 28.23 9.11
CA HIS A 127 -1.84 29.54 8.50
C HIS A 127 -1.74 29.41 6.97
N ARG A 128 -2.55 30.21 6.28
CA ARG A 128 -2.55 30.42 4.82
C ARG A 128 -2.56 31.92 4.55
N LYS A 129 -2.21 32.32 3.32
CA LYS A 129 -2.09 33.74 2.93
C LYS A 129 -3.33 34.59 3.28
N GLU A 130 -4.52 34.02 3.14
CA GLU A 130 -5.79 34.74 3.34
C GLU A 130 -6.60 34.23 4.54
N PHE A 131 -6.20 33.09 5.15
CA PHE A 131 -7.02 32.41 6.15
C PHE A 131 -6.17 31.73 7.21
N THR A 132 -6.67 31.69 8.44
CA THR A 132 -6.18 30.79 9.49
C THR A 132 -7.24 29.76 9.84
N TYR A 133 -6.88 28.48 9.79
CA TYR A 133 -7.77 27.38 10.13
C TYR A 133 -7.48 26.85 11.53
N LEU A 134 -8.53 26.78 12.34
CA LEU A 134 -8.58 26.07 13.60
C LEU A 134 -9.29 24.74 13.36
N ILE A 135 -8.55 23.65 13.50
CA ILE A 135 -9.08 22.29 13.36
C ILE A 135 -9.25 21.69 14.74
N PHE A 136 -10.42 21.13 15.02
CA PHE A 136 -10.74 20.50 16.29
C PHE A 136 -10.64 18.97 16.21
N THR A 137 -10.57 18.32 17.38
CA THR A 137 -10.45 16.85 17.51
C THR A 137 -11.68 16.09 17.03
N ASP A 138 -12.86 16.69 17.09
CA ASP A 138 -14.12 16.15 16.58
C ASP A 138 -14.28 16.28 15.05
N GLY A 139 -13.27 16.83 14.37
CA GLY A 139 -13.29 17.06 12.92
C GLY A 139 -14.06 18.31 12.49
N THR A 140 -14.59 19.09 13.43
CA THR A 140 -15.07 20.44 13.14
C THR A 140 -13.88 21.37 12.88
N TYR A 141 -14.13 22.45 12.14
CA TYR A 141 -13.11 23.46 11.88
C TYR A 141 -13.74 24.84 11.81
N ILE A 142 -12.94 25.84 12.15
CA ILE A 142 -13.25 27.25 11.99
C ILE A 142 -12.15 27.86 11.14
N PHE A 143 -12.53 28.77 10.26
CA PHE A 143 -11.57 29.56 9.51
C PHE A 143 -11.76 31.02 9.87
N LEU A 144 -10.63 31.73 9.97
CA LEU A 144 -10.54 33.14 10.28
C LEU A 144 -9.98 33.84 9.04
N SER A 145 -10.77 34.74 8.45
CA SER A 145 -10.38 35.52 7.27
C SER A 145 -9.37 36.60 7.67
N HIS A 146 -8.23 36.68 6.99
CA HIS A 146 -7.23 37.73 7.18
C HIS A 146 -7.66 39.03 6.47
N SER A 147 -8.79 39.59 6.85
CA SER A 147 -9.16 40.92 6.39
C SER A 147 -8.18 41.95 6.97
N SER A 148 -7.92 43.04 6.24
CA SER A 148 -6.99 44.10 6.64
C SER A 148 -7.19 44.59 8.08
N ASN A 149 -8.45 44.64 8.55
CA ASN A 149 -8.81 45.15 9.87
C ASN A 149 -8.71 44.11 10.99
N SER A 150 -8.55 42.82 10.66
CA SER A 150 -8.52 41.72 11.65
C SER A 150 -7.21 40.94 11.66
N LYS A 151 -6.31 41.19 10.70
CA LYS A 151 -5.06 40.43 10.53
C LYS A 151 -4.16 40.45 11.77
N GLU A 152 -4.00 41.60 12.40
CA GLU A 152 -3.16 41.75 13.60
C GLU A 152 -3.76 41.01 14.80
N LEU A 153 -5.07 41.18 15.03
CA LEU A 153 -5.82 40.45 16.05
C LEU A 153 -5.80 38.93 15.83
N ILE A 154 -5.92 38.47 14.58
CA ILE A 154 -5.86 37.04 14.25
C ILE A 154 -4.45 36.49 14.49
N ASN A 155 -3.41 37.25 14.21
CA ASN A 155 -2.03 36.84 14.47
C ASN A 155 -1.75 36.74 15.98
N GLU A 156 -2.19 37.73 16.75
CA GLU A 156 -2.08 37.71 18.22
C GLU A 156 -2.86 36.52 18.80
N PHE A 157 -4.10 36.32 18.35
CA PHE A 157 -4.94 35.19 18.74
C PHE A 157 -4.29 33.84 18.37
N SER A 158 -3.74 33.73 17.16
CA SER A 158 -3.05 32.53 16.68
C SER A 158 -1.85 32.20 17.54
N THR A 159 -1.03 33.20 17.85
CA THR A 159 0.15 33.06 18.72
C THR A 159 -0.27 32.63 20.13
N TYR A 160 -1.36 33.20 20.65
CA TYR A 160 -1.93 32.81 21.93
C TYR A 160 -2.36 31.34 21.94
N ILE A 161 -3.07 30.89 20.89
CA ILE A 161 -3.49 29.49 20.75
C ILE A 161 -2.29 28.56 20.66
N GLU A 162 -1.27 28.90 19.87
CA GLU A 162 -0.07 28.06 19.75
C GLU A 162 0.66 27.88 21.07
N LYS A 163 0.66 28.91 21.93
CA LYS A 163 1.27 28.86 23.26
C LYS A 163 0.48 28.00 24.26
N HIS A 164 -0.85 27.99 24.17
CA HIS A 164 -1.73 27.34 25.16
C HIS A 164 -2.27 25.98 24.71
N ARG A 165 -2.24 25.66 23.41
CA ARG A 165 -2.67 24.36 22.93
C ARG A 165 -1.68 23.28 23.37
N SER A 166 -2.20 22.15 23.83
CA SER A 166 -1.40 20.95 23.95
C SER A 166 -1.12 20.38 22.55
N PRO A 167 0.10 19.89 22.25
CA PRO A 167 0.33 19.18 21.00
C PRO A 167 -0.65 18.02 20.89
N PHE A 168 -1.39 17.95 19.78
CA PHE A 168 -2.35 16.89 19.57
C PHE A 168 -1.64 15.56 19.39
N VAL A 169 -1.73 14.69 20.39
CA VAL A 169 -1.27 13.30 20.32
C VAL A 169 -2.49 12.43 20.08
N SER A 170 -2.76 12.03 18.83
CA SER A 170 -3.79 11.01 18.60
C SER A 170 -3.36 9.71 19.29
N LYS A 171 -4.06 9.33 20.36
CA LYS A 171 -3.88 8.05 21.04
C LYS A 171 -4.17 6.93 20.03
N ILE A 172 -3.12 6.34 19.48
CA ILE A 172 -3.23 5.02 18.85
C ILE A 172 -3.66 4.03 19.93
N SER A 173 -4.63 3.16 19.60
CA SER A 173 -5.07 2.14 20.53
C SER A 173 -3.88 1.30 20.96
N THR A 174 -3.81 0.97 22.25
CA THR A 174 -2.72 0.14 22.80
C THR A 174 -2.67 -1.21 22.09
N GLN A 175 -3.82 -1.72 21.64
CA GLN A 175 -3.95 -2.94 20.85
C GLN A 175 -3.20 -2.87 19.51
N LEU A 176 -3.29 -1.74 18.78
CA LEU A 176 -2.57 -1.57 17.51
C LEU A 176 -1.04 -1.66 17.68
N LYS A 177 -0.51 -1.23 18.83
CA LYS A 177 0.93 -1.35 19.14
C LYS A 177 1.35 -2.79 19.39
N TRP A 178 0.47 -3.61 19.95
CA TRP A 178 0.77 -5.03 20.14
C TRP A 178 0.70 -5.81 18.82
N TRP A 179 -0.24 -5.45 17.94
CA TRP A 179 -0.38 -6.08 16.63
C TRP A 179 0.84 -5.86 15.73
N SER A 180 1.59 -4.77 15.93
CA SER A 180 2.83 -4.56 15.18
C SER A 180 3.94 -5.56 15.51
N PHE A 181 3.81 -6.39 16.55
CA PHE A 181 4.83 -7.39 16.89
C PHE A 181 4.54 -8.78 16.32
N ILE A 182 3.45 -8.97 15.58
CA ILE A 182 3.17 -10.21 14.86
C ILE A 182 3.93 -10.17 13.53
N PRO A 183 4.84 -11.10 13.19
CA PRO A 183 5.79 -10.94 12.08
C PRO A 183 5.17 -10.55 10.72
N PHE A 184 4.07 -11.17 10.30
CA PHE A 184 3.42 -10.86 9.02
C PHE A 184 2.74 -9.49 9.00
N ILE A 185 2.17 -9.08 10.14
CA ILE A 185 1.41 -7.84 10.29
C ILE A 185 2.34 -6.67 10.67
N GLY A 186 3.43 -6.99 11.35
CA GLY A 186 4.40 -6.07 11.93
C GLY A 186 5.18 -5.28 10.91
N LEU A 187 5.35 -5.81 9.70
CA LEU A 187 5.97 -5.07 8.60
C LEU A 187 5.09 -3.88 8.19
N VAL A 188 3.79 -4.10 7.99
CA VAL A 188 2.82 -3.06 7.61
C VAL A 188 2.70 -2.02 8.73
N PHE A 189 2.46 -2.45 9.96
CA PHE A 189 2.32 -1.52 11.08
C PHE A 189 3.63 -0.81 11.44
N GLY A 190 4.77 -1.48 11.29
CA GLY A 190 6.08 -0.87 11.47
C GLY A 190 6.29 0.30 10.52
N LEU A 191 5.91 0.14 9.25
CA LEU A 191 5.98 1.21 8.25
C LEU A 191 5.03 2.37 8.58
N ILE A 192 3.81 2.07 9.06
CA ILE A 192 2.86 3.08 9.54
C ILE A 192 3.45 3.87 10.72
N PHE A 193 4.01 3.19 11.71
CA PHE A 193 4.63 3.83 12.86
C PHE A 193 5.91 4.61 12.50
N PHE A 194 6.64 4.17 11.47
CA PHE A 194 7.82 4.88 10.97
C PHE A 194 7.42 6.23 10.36
N ILE A 195 6.49 6.23 9.40
CA ILE A 195 5.97 7.46 8.77
C ILE A 195 5.42 8.41 9.84
N ARG A 196 4.70 7.85 10.81
CA ARG A 196 4.10 8.63 11.90
C ARG A 196 5.14 9.18 12.87
N GLY A 197 6.15 8.40 13.21
CA GLY A 197 7.27 8.82 14.04
C GLY A 197 8.05 9.97 13.40
N LEU A 198 8.23 9.95 12.08
CA LEU A 198 8.82 11.06 11.33
C LEU A 198 7.91 12.29 11.32
N SER A 199 6.62 12.12 11.00
CA SER A 199 5.65 13.22 10.92
C SER A 199 5.43 13.92 12.26
N GLU A 200 5.39 13.17 13.35
CA GLU A 200 5.16 13.70 14.71
C GLU A 200 6.48 13.98 15.46
N ARG A 201 7.64 13.73 14.83
CA ARG A 201 8.98 13.78 15.46
C ARG A 201 9.03 13.06 16.81
N ASN A 202 8.38 11.89 16.89
CA ASN A 202 8.18 11.14 18.12
C ASN A 202 9.01 9.86 18.13
N PHE A 203 10.11 9.87 18.89
CA PHE A 203 11.04 8.74 19.00
C PHE A 203 10.40 7.45 19.52
N LYS A 204 9.30 7.51 20.28
CA LYS A 204 8.60 6.30 20.76
C LYS A 204 7.99 5.52 19.61
N TYR A 205 7.40 6.21 18.62
CA TYR A 205 6.85 5.54 17.43
C TYR A 205 7.96 5.02 16.50
N LEU A 206 9.08 5.74 16.41
CA LEU A 206 10.26 5.23 15.70
C LEU A 206 10.83 3.96 16.35
N GLY A 207 10.89 3.92 17.68
CA GLY A 207 11.33 2.73 18.43
C GLY A 207 10.40 1.53 18.22
N ILE A 208 9.08 1.75 18.26
CA ILE A 208 8.09 0.71 17.95
C ILE A 208 8.28 0.21 16.50
N ALA A 209 8.41 1.14 15.54
CA ALA A 209 8.59 0.80 14.13
C ALA A 209 9.86 -0.03 13.87
N PHE A 210 10.98 0.38 14.46
CA PHE A 210 12.24 -0.35 14.33
C PHE A 210 12.11 -1.76 14.92
N THR A 211 11.56 -1.87 16.13
CA THR A 211 11.40 -3.14 16.82
C THR A 211 10.45 -4.08 16.06
N SER A 212 9.32 -3.57 15.56
CA SER A 212 8.38 -4.38 14.77
C SER A 212 9.01 -4.88 13.47
N LEU A 213 9.78 -4.05 12.77
CA LEU A 213 10.46 -4.43 11.55
C LEU A 213 11.52 -5.51 11.81
N MET A 214 12.32 -5.35 12.87
CA MET A 214 13.32 -6.36 13.26
C MET A 214 12.67 -7.70 13.61
N ILE A 215 11.62 -7.70 14.44
CA ILE A 215 10.88 -8.94 14.79
C ILE A 215 10.27 -9.57 13.53
N SER A 216 9.76 -8.76 12.60
CA SER A 216 9.18 -9.27 11.35
C SER A 216 10.24 -9.93 10.47
N ILE A 217 11.41 -9.31 10.31
CA ILE A 217 12.52 -9.87 9.52
C ILE A 217 13.03 -11.15 10.16
N VAL A 218 13.32 -11.15 11.47
CA VAL A 218 13.80 -12.33 12.19
C VAL A 218 12.76 -13.45 12.15
N GLY A 219 11.48 -13.13 12.32
CA GLY A 219 10.40 -14.10 12.24
C GLY A 219 10.27 -14.73 10.86
N TRP A 220 10.40 -13.94 9.79
CA TRP A 220 10.41 -14.44 8.41
C TRP A 220 11.60 -15.33 8.12
N LEU A 221 12.81 -14.92 8.54
CA LEU A 221 14.00 -15.74 8.39
C LEU A 221 13.85 -17.05 9.16
N ALA A 222 13.48 -17.00 10.44
CA ALA A 222 13.28 -18.19 11.26
C ALA A 222 12.24 -19.16 10.64
N PHE A 223 11.13 -18.62 10.13
CA PHE A 223 10.14 -19.41 9.41
C PHE A 223 10.74 -20.05 8.15
N ALA A 224 11.52 -19.30 7.39
CA ALA A 224 12.10 -19.80 6.14
C ALA A 224 13.15 -20.91 6.39
N PHE A 225 14.02 -20.73 7.39
CA PHE A 225 14.95 -21.76 7.84
C PHE A 225 14.22 -23.00 8.36
N TYR A 226 13.14 -22.83 9.14
CA TYR A 226 12.33 -23.94 9.62
C TYR A 226 11.66 -24.70 8.47
N TRP A 227 11.15 -23.99 7.46
CA TRP A 227 10.49 -24.58 6.31
C TRP A 227 11.44 -25.51 5.55
N ASP A 228 12.66 -25.05 5.27
CA ASP A 228 13.69 -25.88 4.64
C ASP A 228 14.14 -27.04 5.54
N TYR A 229 14.40 -26.78 6.83
CA TYR A 229 14.81 -27.82 7.78
C TYR A 229 13.75 -28.92 7.94
N SER A 230 12.47 -28.57 7.85
CA SER A 230 11.37 -29.52 7.96
C SER A 230 11.25 -30.47 6.76
N GLY A 231 12.08 -30.32 5.72
CA GLY A 231 12.08 -31.15 4.51
C GLY A 231 10.91 -30.87 3.56
N LYS A 232 10.00 -29.94 3.90
CA LYS A 232 8.86 -29.57 3.06
C LYS A 232 9.29 -29.05 1.69
N THR A 233 10.36 -28.26 1.64
CA THR A 233 10.91 -27.76 0.40
C THR A 233 11.43 -28.87 -0.49
N SER A 234 12.14 -29.84 0.09
CA SER A 234 12.61 -31.02 -0.64
C SER A 234 11.43 -31.83 -1.19
N GLN A 235 10.38 -32.05 -0.40
CA GLN A 235 9.17 -32.74 -0.87
C GLN A 235 8.46 -31.99 -2.01
N GLN A 236 8.39 -30.66 -1.94
CA GLN A 236 7.83 -29.84 -3.01
C GLN A 236 8.67 -29.91 -4.29
N ASN A 237 9.99 -29.86 -4.18
CA ASN A 237 10.91 -29.98 -5.31
C ASN A 237 10.80 -31.37 -5.95
N LEU A 238 10.76 -32.45 -5.15
CA LEU A 238 10.54 -33.81 -5.64
C LEU A 238 9.22 -33.93 -6.41
N TYR A 239 8.12 -33.41 -5.84
CA TYR A 239 6.82 -33.42 -6.49
C TYR A 239 6.83 -32.65 -7.83
N ALA A 240 7.48 -31.49 -7.88
CA ALA A 240 7.58 -30.69 -9.10
C ALA A 240 8.43 -31.37 -10.18
N THR A 241 9.56 -32.00 -9.79
CA THR A 241 10.40 -32.81 -10.67
C THR A 241 9.61 -33.99 -11.24
N GLN A 242 8.88 -34.72 -10.39
CA GLN A 242 8.03 -35.85 -10.78
C GLN A 242 6.96 -35.44 -11.79
N GLN A 243 6.28 -34.32 -11.54
CA GLN A 243 5.27 -33.80 -12.44
C GLN A 243 5.85 -33.42 -13.80
N SER A 244 7.07 -32.86 -13.82
CA SER A 244 7.77 -32.51 -15.05
C SER A 244 8.15 -33.77 -15.84
N LEU A 245 8.74 -34.78 -15.19
CA LEU A 245 9.07 -36.07 -15.80
C LEU A 245 7.82 -36.73 -16.41
N ASN A 246 6.73 -36.81 -15.67
CA ASN A 246 5.47 -37.40 -16.13
C ASN A 246 4.88 -36.65 -17.33
N THR A 247 5.06 -35.34 -17.39
CA THR A 247 4.64 -34.53 -18.55
C THR A 247 5.50 -34.84 -19.77
N ILE A 248 6.81 -34.97 -19.60
CA ILE A 248 7.73 -35.35 -20.69
C ILE A 248 7.41 -36.74 -21.23
N VAL A 249 7.10 -37.72 -20.37
CA VAL A 249 6.69 -39.08 -20.79
C VAL A 249 5.49 -39.02 -21.75
N LYS A 250 4.48 -38.21 -21.43
CA LYS A 250 3.29 -38.03 -22.28
C LYS A 250 3.65 -37.43 -23.64
N GLU A 251 4.53 -36.43 -23.66
CA GLU A 251 4.98 -35.78 -24.89
C GLU A 251 5.88 -36.69 -25.73
N LEU A 252 6.73 -37.51 -25.11
CA LEU A 252 7.52 -38.54 -25.80
C LEU A 252 6.63 -39.59 -26.46
N ALA A 253 5.57 -40.04 -25.77
CA ALA A 253 4.60 -40.98 -26.32
C ALA A 253 3.86 -40.36 -27.53
N TYR A 254 3.41 -39.11 -27.40
CA TYR A 254 2.77 -38.38 -28.49
C TYR A 254 3.72 -38.16 -29.68
N TYR A 255 4.98 -37.80 -29.42
CA TYR A 255 6.01 -37.66 -30.45
C TYR A 255 6.21 -38.97 -31.22
N LYS A 256 6.32 -40.11 -30.54
CA LYS A 256 6.49 -41.43 -31.17
C LYS A 256 5.29 -41.80 -32.04
N VAL A 257 4.07 -41.54 -31.58
CA VAL A 257 2.85 -41.78 -32.37
C VAL A 257 2.88 -40.96 -33.67
N LYS A 258 3.34 -39.70 -33.61
CA LYS A 258 3.37 -38.80 -34.76
C LYS A 258 4.51 -39.09 -35.75
N ASN A 259 5.69 -39.48 -35.26
CA ASN A 259 6.91 -39.56 -36.06
C ASN A 259 7.43 -41.00 -36.26
N GLY A 260 6.77 -42.00 -35.66
CA GLY A 260 7.14 -43.42 -35.73
C GLY A 260 8.27 -43.84 -34.78
N ALA A 261 9.05 -42.90 -34.24
CA ALA A 261 10.16 -43.14 -33.32
C ALA A 261 10.25 -42.06 -32.24
N TYR A 262 10.94 -42.35 -31.13
CA TYR A 262 11.27 -41.35 -30.11
C TYR A 262 12.29 -40.31 -30.64
N PRO A 263 12.29 -39.07 -30.13
CA PRO A 263 13.23 -38.05 -30.58
C PRO A 263 14.66 -38.38 -30.16
N GLU A 264 15.65 -37.82 -30.87
CA GLU A 264 17.07 -37.94 -30.49
C GLU A 264 17.42 -37.11 -29.26
N SER A 265 16.67 -36.03 -29.00
CA SER A 265 16.87 -35.14 -27.86
C SER A 265 15.52 -34.62 -27.32
N LEU A 266 15.48 -34.31 -26.02
CA LEU A 266 14.30 -33.71 -25.38
C LEU A 266 13.94 -32.35 -25.97
N ASP A 267 14.93 -31.58 -26.46
CA ASP A 267 14.68 -30.28 -27.11
C ASP A 267 13.77 -30.38 -28.34
N SER A 268 13.70 -31.55 -28.99
CA SER A 268 12.75 -31.77 -30.09
C SER A 268 11.29 -31.67 -29.63
N LEU A 269 10.99 -31.91 -28.35
CA LEU A 269 9.66 -31.79 -27.77
C LEU A 269 9.23 -30.32 -27.58
N LYS A 270 10.16 -29.37 -27.46
CA LYS A 270 9.83 -27.92 -27.35
C LYS A 270 9.04 -27.40 -28.55
N LYS A 271 9.20 -28.03 -29.73
CA LYS A 271 8.41 -27.71 -30.93
C LYS A 271 6.93 -28.09 -30.80
N GLN A 272 6.60 -29.03 -29.90
CA GLN A 272 5.24 -29.47 -29.61
C GLN A 272 4.68 -28.72 -28.41
N ASN A 273 5.49 -28.57 -27.37
CA ASN A 273 5.13 -27.88 -26.15
C ASN A 273 6.32 -27.06 -25.61
N GLN A 274 6.25 -25.74 -25.79
CA GLN A 274 7.31 -24.82 -25.36
C GLN A 274 7.44 -24.66 -23.84
N PHE A 275 6.45 -25.14 -23.07
CA PHE A 275 6.41 -25.00 -21.61
C PHE A 275 7.03 -26.19 -20.87
N LEU A 276 7.66 -27.12 -21.58
CA LEU A 276 8.32 -28.25 -20.96
C LEU A 276 9.58 -27.81 -20.21
N ILE A 277 9.64 -28.22 -18.95
CA ILE A 277 10.79 -28.04 -18.08
C ILE A 277 11.60 -29.34 -18.16
N PHE A 278 12.84 -29.24 -18.64
CA PHE A 278 13.74 -30.38 -18.80
C PHE A 278 14.81 -30.46 -17.71
N SER A 279 14.55 -29.84 -16.56
CA SER A 279 15.49 -29.80 -15.46
C SER A 279 14.78 -29.88 -14.12
N GLU A 280 15.40 -30.55 -13.17
CA GLU A 280 15.03 -30.42 -11.77
C GLU A 280 15.51 -29.08 -11.24
N HIS A 281 14.72 -28.51 -10.34
CA HIS A 281 15.08 -27.29 -9.66
C HIS A 281 15.04 -27.55 -8.16
N ASN A 282 16.21 -27.54 -7.55
CA ASN A 282 16.34 -27.59 -6.10
C ASN A 282 16.46 -26.15 -5.59
N MET A 283 15.32 -25.55 -5.27
CA MET A 283 15.25 -24.22 -4.66
C MET A 283 14.93 -24.37 -3.18
N GLY A 284 15.68 -23.72 -2.31
CA GLY A 284 15.29 -23.57 -0.91
C GLY A 284 14.31 -22.40 -0.73
N PHE A 285 13.48 -22.48 0.30
CA PHE A 285 12.58 -21.41 0.70
C PHE A 285 13.33 -20.31 1.47
N ASN A 286 14.44 -20.67 2.14
CA ASN A 286 15.36 -19.72 2.73
C ASN A 286 16.11 -18.90 1.65
N PRO A 287 16.17 -17.55 1.75
CA PRO A 287 16.91 -16.72 0.81
C PRO A 287 18.43 -16.97 0.76
N PHE A 288 18.98 -17.69 1.73
CA PHE A 288 20.40 -18.06 1.76
C PHE A 288 20.70 -19.45 1.20
N SER A 289 19.67 -20.20 0.79
CA SER A 289 19.85 -21.50 0.15
C SER A 289 20.47 -21.35 -1.23
N LYS A 290 21.32 -22.30 -1.62
CA LYS A 290 21.81 -22.36 -3.00
C LYS A 290 20.70 -22.95 -3.86
N SER A 291 20.31 -22.21 -4.90
CA SER A 291 19.47 -22.74 -5.97
C SER A 291 20.36 -23.53 -6.93
N GLU A 292 19.99 -24.77 -7.19
CA GLU A 292 20.64 -25.61 -8.20
C GLU A 292 19.59 -26.07 -9.20
N SER A 293 19.96 -26.06 -10.48
CA SER A 293 19.16 -26.66 -11.55
C SER A 293 20.02 -27.65 -12.30
N ARG A 294 19.47 -28.83 -12.57
CA ARG A 294 20.17 -29.94 -13.21
C ARG A 294 19.28 -30.51 -14.29
N ASP A 295 19.82 -30.68 -15.49
CA ASP A 295 19.06 -31.19 -16.62
C ASP A 295 18.69 -32.67 -16.40
N PHE A 296 17.53 -33.06 -16.91
CA PHE A 296 17.11 -34.45 -16.93
C PHE A 296 17.99 -35.26 -17.87
N TYR A 297 18.31 -36.47 -17.45
CA TYR A 297 19.00 -37.42 -18.28
C TYR A 297 18.02 -38.07 -19.25
N TYR A 298 18.35 -38.01 -20.54
CA TYR A 298 17.59 -38.66 -21.58
C TYR A 298 18.51 -39.41 -22.54
N GLN A 299 18.18 -40.67 -22.79
CA GLN A 299 18.86 -41.47 -23.80
C GLN A 299 17.84 -42.25 -24.63
N ARG A 300 17.83 -42.00 -25.94
CA ARG A 300 17.03 -42.80 -26.88
C ARG A 300 17.65 -44.18 -27.04
N GLN A 301 16.80 -45.21 -27.05
CA GLN A 301 17.11 -46.56 -27.48
C GLN A 301 16.25 -46.92 -28.70
N ASP A 302 16.52 -48.04 -29.36
CA ASP A 302 15.87 -48.38 -30.64
C ASP A 302 14.33 -48.37 -30.55
N SER A 303 13.76 -49.05 -29.56
CA SER A 303 12.31 -49.14 -29.36
C SER A 303 11.81 -48.44 -28.10
N THR A 304 12.73 -47.99 -27.23
CA THR A 304 12.53 -47.50 -25.86
C THR A 304 13.34 -46.22 -25.60
N TYR A 305 13.29 -45.70 -24.37
CA TYR A 305 14.13 -44.59 -23.91
C TYR A 305 14.40 -44.72 -22.41
N ILE A 306 15.46 -44.06 -21.95
CA ILE A 306 15.72 -43.80 -20.53
C ILE A 306 15.41 -42.31 -20.29
N LEU A 307 14.63 -42.02 -19.26
CA LEU A 307 14.35 -40.67 -18.77
C LEU A 307 14.35 -40.67 -17.25
N LEU A 308 15.17 -39.83 -16.65
CA LEU A 308 15.28 -39.68 -15.20
C LEU A 308 15.81 -38.29 -14.82
N ALA A 309 15.58 -37.89 -13.58
CA ALA A 309 16.30 -36.77 -12.98
C ALA A 309 17.41 -37.31 -12.07
N PRO A 310 18.63 -36.73 -12.11
CA PRO A 310 19.83 -37.27 -11.46
C PRO A 310 19.85 -37.17 -9.93
N GLY A 311 18.75 -36.74 -9.31
CA GLY A 311 18.59 -36.75 -7.86
C GLY A 311 19.62 -35.89 -7.11
N PRO A 312 19.71 -36.06 -5.78
CA PRO A 312 20.63 -35.30 -4.92
C PRO A 312 22.11 -35.42 -5.28
N ASP A 313 22.60 -36.59 -5.71
CA ASP A 313 24.03 -36.83 -5.98
C ASP A 313 24.51 -36.24 -7.33
N ALA A 314 23.57 -35.83 -8.19
CA ALA A 314 23.81 -35.25 -9.51
C ALA A 314 24.42 -36.21 -10.54
N ILE A 315 24.43 -37.51 -10.27
CA ILE A 315 25.02 -38.53 -11.13
C ILE A 315 23.89 -39.37 -11.69
N PRO A 316 23.64 -39.37 -13.01
CA PRO A 316 22.58 -40.20 -13.56
C PRO A 316 22.94 -41.69 -13.49
N LEU A 317 21.91 -42.53 -13.46
CA LEU A 317 21.96 -44.00 -13.40
C LEU A 317 22.42 -44.54 -12.04
N THR A 318 21.92 -43.92 -10.97
CA THR A 318 22.17 -44.26 -9.56
C THR A 318 20.86 -44.60 -8.84
N GLU A 319 20.93 -45.02 -7.57
CA GLU A 319 19.75 -45.41 -6.78
C GLU A 319 18.89 -44.21 -6.32
N ASP A 320 19.45 -43.00 -6.30
CA ASP A 320 18.76 -41.77 -5.88
C ASP A 320 18.10 -41.00 -7.04
N ASP A 321 18.22 -41.53 -8.26
CA ASP A 321 17.53 -41.03 -9.45
C ASP A 321 16.01 -41.00 -9.25
N ILE A 322 15.41 -39.91 -9.72
CA ILE A 322 13.95 -39.75 -9.72
C ILE A 322 13.42 -40.22 -11.07
N LEU A 323 12.59 -41.25 -11.03
CA LEU A 323 11.95 -41.86 -12.21
C LEU A 323 10.52 -41.36 -12.36
N PRO A 324 9.96 -41.25 -13.57
CA PRO A 324 8.55 -40.92 -13.78
C PRO A 324 7.61 -41.97 -13.14
N ASP A 325 6.44 -41.53 -12.68
CA ASP A 325 5.34 -42.40 -12.27
C ASP A 325 4.64 -42.93 -13.51
N TYR A 326 4.57 -44.25 -13.64
CA TYR A 326 3.90 -44.95 -14.74
C TYR A 326 2.38 -45.05 -14.55
#